data_AF-A0AAV8VFY0-F1
#
_entry.id   AF-A0AAV8VFY0-F1
#
_cell.length_a   1.000
_cell.length_b   1.000
_cell.length_c   1.000
_cell.angle_alpha   90.00
_cell.angle_beta   90.00
_cell.angle_gamma   90.00
#
_symmetry.space_group_name_H-M   'P 1'
#
loop_
_entity.id
_entity.type
_entity.pdbx_description
1 polymer ?
#
loop_
_entity_poly.entity_id
_entity_poly.type
_entity_poly.pdbx_seq_one_letter_code
_entity_poly.pdbx_strand_id
1 'polypeptide(L)'
;MAFPTHSINDENVLREVTSRSGRPKKKSLSIVEYNRYMSDIDLQDQMMAYYPSNRKTIRWYKKVGIHVIETMLYNSFMLYNKHSAKKISFLDFWHSIIEELLPEPVQNDVPIVRNANHIPSKCEVAESGRKLRKRCRWCSQRGGKTYTL
;
A
#
# COMPACT_ATOMS: atom_id res chain seq x y z
N MET A 1 -24.84 -8.84 11.67
CA MET A 1 -24.20 -8.32 12.89
C MET A 1 -25.18 -7.37 13.53
N ALA A 2 -25.70 -7.71 14.72
CA ALA A 2 -26.68 -6.88 15.43
C ALA A 2 -25.93 -5.91 16.33
N PHE A 3 -26.22 -4.61 16.22
CA PHE A 3 -25.76 -3.62 17.18
C PHE A 3 -26.60 -3.77 18.47
N PRO A 4 -26.00 -3.89 19.65
CA PRO A 4 -26.76 -3.94 20.89
C PRO A 4 -27.48 -2.60 21.10
N THR A 5 -28.80 -2.64 21.27
CA THR A 5 -29.56 -1.46 21.68
C THR A 5 -29.27 -1.18 23.15
N HIS A 6 -28.44 -0.18 23.45
CA HIS A 6 -28.17 0.23 24.82
C HIS A 6 -29.43 0.76 25.48
N SER A 7 -29.81 0.15 26.60
CA SER A 7 -30.81 0.71 27.52
C SER A 7 -30.16 1.83 28.32
N ILE A 8 -30.87 2.94 28.51
CA ILE A 8 -30.40 4.23 29.07
C ILE A 8 -29.79 4.12 30.50
N ASN A 9 -29.84 2.95 31.14
CA ASN A 9 -29.34 2.73 32.50
C ASN A 9 -27.87 2.26 32.61
N ASP A 10 -27.17 2.00 31.49
CA ASP A 10 -25.80 1.43 31.51
C ASP A 10 -24.66 2.48 31.53
N GLU A 11 -24.95 3.78 31.41
CA GLU A 11 -23.93 4.83 31.22
C GLU A 11 -22.98 5.02 32.42
N ASN A 12 -23.39 4.60 33.62
CA ASN A 12 -22.63 4.78 34.86
C ASN A 12 -21.85 3.54 35.33
N VAL A 13 -21.89 2.44 34.60
CA VAL A 13 -21.11 1.26 34.97
C VAL A 13 -19.64 1.51 34.67
N LEU A 14 -18.81 1.51 35.71
CA LEU A 14 -17.37 1.69 35.60
C LEU A 14 -16.67 0.33 35.45
N ARG A 15 -15.84 0.18 34.43
CA ARG A 15 -14.95 -0.98 34.25
C ARG A 15 -13.52 -0.59 34.60
N GLU A 16 -12.81 -1.49 35.26
CA GLU A 16 -11.37 -1.33 35.46
C GLU A 16 -10.63 -1.66 34.16
N VAL A 17 -9.78 -0.72 33.74
CA VAL A 17 -8.94 -0.84 32.55
C VAL A 17 -7.51 -0.52 32.95
N THR A 18 -6.57 -1.32 32.49
CA THR A 18 -5.14 -1.04 32.67
C THR A 18 -4.69 0.07 31.73
N SER A 19 -4.06 1.09 32.29
CA SER A 19 -3.38 2.14 31.52
C SER A 19 -2.17 1.55 30.78
N ARG A 20 -1.70 2.24 29.73
CA ARG A 20 -0.44 1.91 29.04
C ARG A 20 0.77 1.86 29.98
N SER A 21 0.69 2.57 31.11
CA SER A 21 1.67 2.58 32.19
C SER A 21 1.46 1.48 33.26
N GLY A 22 0.60 0.50 33.01
CA GLY A 22 0.27 -0.62 33.91
C GLY A 22 -0.64 -0.27 35.10
N ARG A 23 -1.01 1.00 35.30
CA ARG A 23 -1.86 1.43 36.42
C ARG A 23 -3.34 1.16 36.14
N PRO A 24 -4.11 0.60 37.07
CA PRO A 24 -5.55 0.43 36.90
C PRO A 24 -6.25 1.81 36.90
N LYS A 25 -7.22 1.99 36.00
CA LYS A 25 -8.08 3.17 35.89
C LYS A 25 -9.51 2.74 35.68
N LYS A 26 -10.47 3.40 36.35
CA LYS A 26 -11.89 3.19 36.11
C LYS A 26 -12.35 4.07 34.94
N LYS A 27 -13.02 3.46 33.97
CA LYS A 27 -13.62 4.15 32.80
C LYS A 27 -15.06 3.69 32.65
N SER A 28 -15.96 4.54 32.13
CA SER A 28 -17.33 4.11 31.83
C SER A 28 -17.35 3.02 30.76
N LEU A 29 -18.33 2.12 30.81
CA LEU A 29 -18.50 1.07 29.81
C LEU A 29 -18.53 1.62 28.39
N SER A 30 -19.25 2.72 28.15
CA SER A 30 -19.34 3.35 26.84
C SER A 30 -17.97 3.74 26.27
N ILE A 31 -17.07 4.26 27.11
CA ILE A 31 -15.70 4.60 26.70
C ILE A 31 -14.88 3.33 26.41
N VAL A 32 -15.06 2.27 27.21
CA VAL A 32 -14.32 1.00 27.00
C VAL A 32 -14.76 0.33 25.72
N GLU A 33 -16.06 0.28 25.46
CA GLU A 33 -16.65 -0.33 24.28
C GLU A 33 -16.29 0.45 23.01
N TYR A 34 -16.38 1.77 23.06
CA TYR A 34 -15.90 2.63 21.98
C TYR A 34 -14.43 2.34 21.63
N ASN A 35 -13.54 2.38 22.63
CA ASN A 35 -12.11 2.15 22.40
C ASN A 35 -11.83 0.74 21.87
N ARG A 36 -12.60 -0.26 22.29
CA ARG A 36 -12.45 -1.65 21.82
C ARG A 36 -12.72 -1.79 20.32
N TYR A 37 -13.75 -1.13 19.81
CA TYR A 37 -14.14 -1.24 18.40
C TYR A 37 -13.37 -0.27 17.50
N MET A 38 -13.09 0.94 18.00
CA MET A 38 -12.36 1.95 17.22
C MET A 38 -10.87 1.62 17.10
N SER A 39 -10.27 0.96 18.10
CA SER A 39 -8.85 0.58 18.03
C SER A 39 -8.53 -0.36 16.87
N ASP A 40 -9.48 -1.21 16.49
CA ASP A 40 -9.28 -2.18 15.40
C ASP A 40 -9.30 -1.47 14.04
N ILE A 41 -10.15 -0.44 13.87
CA ILE A 41 -10.20 0.39 12.66
C ILE A 41 -8.89 1.17 12.52
N ASP A 42 -8.43 1.82 13.60
CA ASP A 42 -7.17 2.55 13.61
C ASP A 42 -5.97 1.64 13.26
N LEU A 43 -5.99 0.39 13.75
CA LEU A 43 -4.96 -0.59 13.44
C LEU A 43 -4.97 -0.99 11.97
N GLN A 44 -6.15 -1.19 11.38
CA GLN A 44 -6.29 -1.48 9.95
C GLN A 44 -5.74 -0.33 9.10
N ASP A 45 -6.12 0.91 9.41
CA ASP A 45 -5.62 2.11 8.71
C ASP A 45 -4.10 2.25 8.86
N GLN A 46 -3.57 1.96 10.05
CA GLN A 46 -2.13 1.95 10.29
C GLN A 46 -1.41 0.89 9.43
N MET A 47 -1.97 -0.32 9.32
CA MET A 47 -1.40 -1.38 8.46
C MET A 47 -1.41 -0.98 6.99
N MET A 48 -2.48 -0.37 6.50
CA MET A 48 -2.57 0.13 5.12
C MET A 48 -1.58 1.29 4.88
N ALA A 49 -1.30 2.12 5.89
CA ALA A 49 -0.32 3.18 5.79
C ALA A 49 1.13 2.69 5.71
N TYR A 50 1.46 1.54 6.32
CA TYR A 50 2.81 0.96 6.24
C TYR A 50 3.17 0.43 4.86
N TYR A 51 2.19 -0.09 4.11
CA TYR A 51 2.38 -0.68 2.79
C TYR A 51 1.52 0.05 1.74
N PRO A 52 1.81 1.33 1.43
CA PRO A 52 0.97 2.10 0.53
C PRO A 52 1.07 1.57 -0.91
N SER A 53 -0.01 0.98 -1.42
CA SER A 53 -0.08 0.59 -2.84
C SER A 53 -0.42 1.78 -3.77
N ASN A 54 -0.82 2.91 -3.17
CA ASN A 54 -1.20 4.12 -3.88
C ASN A 54 -0.02 4.76 -4.64
N ARG A 55 -0.05 4.67 -5.97
CA ARG A 55 0.87 5.41 -6.85
C ARG A 55 0.32 6.80 -7.19
N LYS A 56 1.19 7.73 -7.61
CA LYS A 56 0.76 9.05 -8.11
C LYS A 56 -0.06 8.86 -9.39
N THR A 57 -1.38 8.91 -9.29
CA THR A 57 -2.30 8.82 -10.43
C THR A 57 -3.18 10.07 -10.51
N ILE A 58 -3.31 10.65 -11.71
CA ILE A 58 -4.20 11.82 -11.97
C ILE A 58 -5.68 11.45 -11.79
N ARG A 59 -6.02 10.16 -11.92
CA ARG A 59 -7.40 9.65 -11.92
C ARG A 59 -7.80 9.16 -10.53
N TRP A 60 -8.68 9.89 -9.85
CA TRP A 60 -9.11 9.62 -8.47
C TRP A 60 -9.82 8.27 -8.30
N TYR A 61 -10.62 7.84 -9.29
CA TYR A 61 -11.37 6.59 -9.21
C TYR A 61 -10.47 5.34 -9.13
N LYS A 62 -9.25 5.41 -9.68
CA LYS A 62 -8.27 4.33 -9.57
C LYS A 62 -7.80 4.14 -8.14
N LYS A 63 -7.64 5.24 -7.39
CA LYS A 63 -7.29 5.17 -5.96
C LYS A 63 -8.37 4.47 -5.15
N VAL A 64 -9.64 4.81 -5.43
CA VAL A 64 -10.78 4.15 -4.78
C VAL A 64 -10.79 2.66 -5.10
N GLY A 65 -10.64 2.27 -6.37
CA GLY A 65 -10.61 0.86 -6.76
C GLY A 65 -9.49 0.07 -6.07
N ILE A 66 -8.28 0.63 -6.01
CA ILE A 66 -7.15 0.02 -5.30
C ILE A 66 -7.45 -0.12 -3.80
N HIS A 67 -7.99 0.92 -3.17
CA HIS A 67 -8.33 0.91 -1.74
C HIS A 67 -9.39 -0.15 -1.39
N VAL A 68 -10.39 -0.34 -2.25
CA VAL A 68 -11.39 -1.41 -2.07
C VAL A 68 -10.71 -2.79 -2.12
N ILE A 69 -9.76 -3.01 -3.03
CA ILE A 69 -9.00 -4.26 -3.11
C ILE A 69 -8.14 -4.48 -1.85
N GLU A 70 -7.43 -3.44 -1.38
CA GLU A 70 -6.66 -3.49 -0.13
C GLU A 70 -7.54 -3.87 1.07
N THR A 71 -8.73 -3.26 1.15
CA THR A 71 -9.71 -3.54 2.21
C THR A 71 -10.22 -4.98 2.15
N MET A 72 -10.57 -5.47 0.96
CA MET A 72 -10.99 -6.86 0.76
C MET A 72 -9.90 -7.85 1.17
N LEU A 73 -8.65 -7.54 0.86
CA LEU A 73 -7.50 -8.38 1.18
C LEU A 73 -7.17 -8.37 2.68
N TYR A 74 -7.30 -7.23 3.36
CA TYR A 74 -7.18 -7.20 4.81
C TYR A 74 -8.29 -8.02 5.50
N ASN A 75 -9.52 -7.95 5.00
CA ASN A 75 -10.62 -8.75 5.51
C ASN A 75 -10.39 -10.26 5.30
N SER A 76 -9.84 -10.67 4.15
CA SER A 76 -9.51 -12.08 3.91
C SER A 76 -8.38 -12.57 4.83
N PHE A 77 -7.37 -11.73 5.10
CA PHE A 77 -6.33 -12.00 6.09
C PHE A 77 -6.91 -12.21 7.50
N MET A 78 -7.83 -11.36 7.93
CA MET A 78 -8.49 -11.49 9.23
C MET A 78 -9.29 -12.79 9.34
N LEU A 79 -9.96 -13.19 8.27
CA LEU A 79 -10.64 -14.49 8.20
C LEU A 79 -9.65 -15.66 8.22
N TYR A 80 -8.55 -15.57 7.49
CA TYR A 80 -7.49 -16.58 7.50
C TYR A 80 -6.95 -16.78 8.92
N ASN A 81 -6.54 -15.71 9.60
CA ASN A 81 -6.01 -15.79 10.96
C ASN A 81 -7.05 -16.20 12.02
N LYS A 82 -8.34 -16.04 11.73
CA LYS A 82 -9.43 -16.49 12.60
C LYS A 82 -9.67 -18.00 12.50
N HIS A 83 -9.49 -18.59 11.32
CA HIS A 83 -9.79 -20.00 11.05
C HIS A 83 -8.56 -20.90 10.91
N SER A 84 -7.38 -20.32 10.71
CA SER A 84 -6.12 -21.05 10.60
C SER A 84 -5.51 -21.33 11.97
N ALA A 85 -4.94 -22.53 12.14
CA ALA A 85 -4.15 -22.87 13.32
C ALA A 85 -2.79 -22.15 13.35
N LYS A 86 -2.27 -21.75 12.19
CA LYS A 86 -1.02 -20.99 12.05
C LYS A 86 -1.36 -19.53 11.77
N LYS A 87 -1.06 -18.67 12.73
CA LYS A 87 -1.15 -17.22 12.55
C LYS A 87 0.07 -16.74 11.78
N ILE A 88 -0.16 -16.00 10.72
CA ILE A 88 0.90 -15.39 9.92
C ILE A 88 0.77 -13.87 9.97
N SER A 89 1.86 -13.16 9.66
CA SER A 89 1.82 -11.71 9.55
C SER A 89 1.07 -11.30 8.28
N PHE A 90 0.56 -10.07 8.26
CA PHE A 90 -0.11 -9.54 7.08
C PHE A 90 0.81 -9.52 5.85
N LEU A 91 2.09 -9.20 6.06
CA LEU A 91 3.09 -9.19 4.99
C LEU A 91 3.30 -10.57 4.39
N ASP A 92 3.44 -11.61 5.22
CA ASP A 92 3.66 -12.98 4.73
C ASP A 92 2.44 -13.50 3.96
N PHE A 93 1.23 -13.20 4.46
CA PHE A 93 -0.02 -13.51 3.76
C PHE A 93 -0.10 -12.79 2.40
N TRP A 94 0.35 -11.53 2.36
CA TRP A 94 0.36 -10.76 1.13
C TRP A 94 1.37 -11.32 0.12
N HIS A 95 2.56 -11.68 0.58
CA HIS A 95 3.57 -12.35 -0.23
C HIS A 95 3.07 -13.67 -0.80
N SER A 96 2.40 -14.52 -0.01
CA SER A 96 1.87 -15.79 -0.53
C SER A 96 0.82 -15.58 -1.63
N ILE A 97 -0.02 -14.56 -1.50
CA ILE A 97 -1.01 -14.22 -2.54
C ILE A 97 -0.31 -13.74 -3.81
N ILE A 98 0.72 -12.90 -3.67
CA ILE A 98 1.47 -12.38 -4.82
C ILE A 98 2.18 -13.53 -5.54
N GLU A 99 2.81 -14.44 -4.82
CA GLU A 99 3.48 -15.62 -5.40
C GLU A 99 2.51 -16.50 -6.19
N GLU A 100 1.27 -16.67 -5.70
CA GLU A 100 0.25 -17.46 -6.38
C GLU A 100 -0.36 -16.75 -7.60
N LEU A 101 -0.48 -15.41 -7.56
CA LEU A 101 -1.03 -14.62 -8.65
C LEU A 101 -0.03 -14.35 -9.79
N LEU A 102 1.26 -14.37 -9.49
CA LEU A 102 2.29 -14.14 -10.50
C LEU A 102 2.44 -15.38 -11.38
N PRO A 103 2.54 -15.19 -12.71
CA PRO A 103 2.88 -16.31 -13.59
C PRO A 103 4.28 -16.81 -13.25
N GLU A 104 4.52 -18.10 -13.48
CA GLU A 104 5.86 -18.67 -13.37
C GLU A 104 6.85 -17.80 -14.16
N PRO A 105 8.03 -17.51 -13.60
CA PRO A 105 8.99 -16.64 -14.25
C PRO A 105 9.37 -17.28 -15.58
N VAL A 106 8.87 -16.70 -16.66
CA VAL A 106 9.30 -17.08 -18.00
C VAL A 106 10.80 -16.80 -18.01
N GLN A 107 11.61 -17.84 -18.19
CA GLN A 107 13.03 -17.72 -18.53
C GLN A 107 13.11 -17.07 -19.90
N ASN A 108 12.83 -15.78 -19.94
CA ASN A 108 13.17 -14.98 -21.08
C ASN A 108 14.68 -14.78 -20.93
N ASP A 109 15.45 -15.68 -21.52
CA ASP A 109 16.81 -15.42 -21.98
C ASP A 109 16.75 -14.34 -23.09
N VAL A 110 16.04 -13.23 -22.87
CA VAL A 110 16.24 -12.06 -23.69
C VAL A 110 17.66 -11.68 -23.38
N PRO A 111 18.58 -11.74 -24.36
CA PRO A 111 19.85 -11.09 -24.17
C PRO A 111 19.47 -9.66 -23.82
N ILE A 112 19.90 -9.18 -22.66
CA ILE A 112 19.88 -7.75 -22.40
C ILE A 112 20.79 -7.19 -23.49
N VAL A 113 20.23 -6.79 -24.63
CA VAL A 113 20.93 -6.09 -25.68
C VAL A 113 21.18 -4.71 -25.09
N ARG A 114 22.18 -4.63 -24.21
CA ARG A 114 22.84 -3.38 -23.88
C ARG A 114 23.45 -2.97 -25.19
N ASN A 115 22.73 -2.18 -25.98
CA ASN A 115 23.31 -1.45 -27.09
C ASN A 115 24.39 -0.56 -26.46
N ALA A 116 25.61 -1.08 -26.35
CA ALA A 116 26.77 -0.42 -25.74
C ALA A 116 27.05 0.94 -26.40
N ASN A 117 26.47 1.17 -27.58
CA ASN A 117 26.66 2.34 -28.41
C ASN A 117 25.69 3.50 -28.10
N HIS A 118 24.78 3.39 -27.12
CA HIS A 118 23.85 4.49 -26.80
C HIS A 118 23.68 4.74 -25.29
N ILE A 119 24.76 5.22 -24.66
CA ILE A 119 24.71 5.70 -23.28
C ILE A 119 24.23 7.16 -23.27
N PRO A 120 23.20 7.52 -22.49
CA PRO A 120 22.82 8.92 -22.31
C PRO A 120 24.02 9.72 -21.78
N SER A 121 24.43 10.76 -22.52
CA SER A 121 25.49 11.69 -22.10
C SER A 121 24.91 13.10 -21.95
N LYS A 122 25.46 13.90 -21.03
CA LYS A 122 25.04 15.29 -20.83
C LYS A 122 25.42 16.12 -22.07
N CYS A 123 24.43 16.75 -22.70
CA CYS A 123 24.69 17.70 -23.78
C CYS A 123 25.12 19.05 -23.20
N GLU A 124 26.17 19.63 -23.78
CA GLU A 124 26.59 21.01 -23.51
C GLU A 124 25.50 22.00 -23.92
N VAL A 125 25.47 23.17 -23.27
CA VAL A 125 24.51 24.23 -23.53
C VAL A 125 25.29 25.44 -24.04
N ALA A 126 24.89 25.98 -25.19
CA ALA A 126 25.48 27.22 -25.71
C ALA A 126 25.11 28.40 -24.80
N GLU A 127 25.86 29.50 -24.88
CA GLU A 127 25.59 30.74 -24.12
C GLU A 127 24.18 31.30 -24.37
N SER A 128 23.57 30.98 -25.51
CA SER A 128 22.17 31.29 -25.86
C SER A 128 21.11 30.44 -25.13
N GLY A 129 21.51 29.55 -24.20
CA GLY A 129 20.63 28.62 -23.49
C GLY A 129 20.16 27.43 -24.34
N ARG A 130 20.57 27.34 -25.60
CA ARG A 130 20.23 26.23 -26.50
C ARG A 130 21.15 25.04 -26.24
N LYS A 131 20.58 23.86 -25.99
CA LYS A 131 21.33 22.60 -25.91
C LYS A 131 22.03 22.33 -27.24
N LEU A 132 23.36 22.20 -27.22
CA LEU A 132 24.20 21.78 -28.34
C LEU A 132 24.00 20.27 -28.53
N ARG A 133 22.95 19.90 -29.27
CA ARG A 133 22.60 18.50 -29.57
C ARG A 133 22.80 18.22 -31.04
N LYS A 134 23.73 17.31 -31.38
CA LYS A 134 23.65 16.60 -32.66
C LYS A 134 22.59 15.52 -32.51
N ARG A 135 21.63 15.44 -33.45
CA ARG A 135 20.62 14.39 -33.44
C ARG A 135 21.33 13.04 -33.63
N CYS A 136 21.07 12.05 -32.77
CA CYS A 136 21.62 10.70 -32.97
C CYS A 136 21.26 10.23 -34.39
N ARG A 137 22.28 9.88 -35.19
CA ARG A 137 22.12 9.46 -36.60
C ARG A 137 21.08 8.35 -36.73
N TRP A 138 21.07 7.42 -35.78
CA TRP A 138 20.19 6.27 -35.77
C TRP A 138 18.74 6.62 -35.35
N CYS A 139 18.55 7.45 -34.32
CA CYS A 139 17.21 7.95 -33.93
C CYS A 139 16.61 8.88 -35.00
N SER A 140 17.44 9.63 -35.71
CA SER A 140 17.03 10.46 -36.85
C SER A 140 16.52 9.62 -38.01
N GLN A 141 17.19 8.51 -38.31
CA GLN A 141 16.81 7.59 -39.39
C GLN A 141 15.49 6.84 -39.09
N ARG A 142 15.18 6.60 -37.81
CA ARG A 142 13.98 5.85 -37.40
C ARG A 142 12.80 6.72 -36.96
N GLY A 143 12.89 8.05 -37.08
CA GLY A 143 11.80 8.96 -36.72
C GLY A 143 11.41 8.96 -35.22
N GLY A 144 12.25 8.41 -34.35
CA GLY A 144 11.95 8.25 -32.93
C GLY A 144 11.87 9.59 -32.21
N LYS A 145 10.72 9.90 -31.61
CA LYS A 145 10.52 11.09 -30.76
C LYS A 145 11.42 10.97 -29.52
N THR A 146 12.21 12.01 -29.27
CA THR A 146 13.09 12.09 -28.10
C THR A 146 12.24 12.30 -26.85
N TYR A 147 12.08 11.27 -26.01
CA TYR A 147 11.61 11.45 -24.65
C TYR A 147 12.78 11.95 -23.81
N THR A 148 12.67 13.17 -23.30
CA THR A 148 13.56 13.71 -22.27
C THR A 148 13.14 13.14 -20.92
N LEU A 149 14.06 12.41 -20.27
CA LEU A 149 14.04 12.23 -18.81
C LEU A 149 14.47 13.52 -18.13
#